data_AF-A0A256ZFD3-F1
#
_entry.id   AF-A0A256ZFD3-F1
#
_cell.length_a   1.000
_cell.length_b   1.000
_cell.length_c   1.000
_cell.angle_alpha   90.00
_cell.angle_beta   90.00
_cell.angle_gamma   90.00
#
_symmetry.space_group_name_H-M   'P 1'
#
loop_
_entity.id
_entity.type
_entity.pdbx_description
1 polymer ?
#
loop_
_entity_poly.entity_id
_entity_poly.type
_entity_poly.pdbx_seq_one_letter_code
_entity_poly.pdbx_strand_id
1 'polypeptide(L)'
;MLRLMRAIYRCRVCGKYVETPRYSGRDAEPLIDGNDRVALSKLVSYILRHNPSSINVKMDREGWVPIDDLVRGIRGVWIRRDRYGWVTRDHILAIASLDPRGRFEVRGDAVRARYGQSAGLGIRLLLMYPLH
;
A
#
# COMPACT_ATOMS: atom_id res chain seq x y z
N MET A 1 -6.60 -6.71 -19.83
CA MET A 1 -5.29 -6.05 -19.98
C MET A 1 -4.91 -5.41 -18.64
N LEU A 2 -4.03 -6.05 -17.86
CA LEU A 2 -3.56 -5.44 -16.61
C LEU A 2 -2.85 -4.14 -16.98
N ARG A 3 -3.41 -3.01 -16.57
CA ARG A 3 -2.70 -1.74 -16.59
C ARG A 3 -1.48 -1.93 -15.69
N LEU A 4 -0.30 -2.15 -16.26
CA LEU A 4 0.95 -2.20 -15.51
C LEU A 4 1.03 -0.91 -14.70
N MET A 5 0.96 -1.02 -13.36
CA MET A 5 1.32 0.12 -12.54
C MET A 5 2.79 0.39 -12.78
N ARG A 6 3.14 1.67 -12.93
CA ARG A 6 4.53 2.08 -13.12
C ARG A 6 5.33 1.78 -11.85
N ALA A 7 6.63 1.55 -12.00
CA ALA A 7 7.54 1.54 -10.87
C ALA A 7 7.48 2.91 -10.15
N ILE A 8 7.79 2.92 -8.85
CA ILE A 8 7.93 4.16 -8.08
C ILE A 8 9.41 4.37 -7.78
N TYR A 9 9.80 5.62 -7.88
CA TYR A 9 11.12 6.12 -7.53
C TYR A 9 10.99 7.21 -6.47
N ARG A 10 12.05 7.46 -5.73
CA ARG A 10 12.18 8.57 -4.79
C ARG A 10 13.15 9.60 -5.37
N CYS A 11 12.72 10.85 -5.45
CA CYS A 11 13.62 11.93 -5.82
C CYS A 11 14.71 12.09 -4.75
N ARG A 12 15.99 12.02 -5.15
CA ARG A 12 17.14 12.20 -4.26
C ARG A 12 17.31 13.64 -3.75
N VAL A 13 16.64 14.61 -4.38
CA VAL A 13 16.76 16.05 -4.03
C VAL A 13 15.70 16.46 -3.02
N CYS A 14 14.42 16.14 -3.28
CA CYS A 14 13.30 16.59 -2.44
C CYS A 14 12.54 15.47 -1.73
N GLY A 15 12.91 14.21 -1.95
CA GLY A 15 12.24 13.06 -1.33
C GLY A 15 10.89 12.68 -1.93
N LYS A 16 10.38 13.43 -2.92
CA LYS A 16 9.08 13.16 -3.55
C LYS A 16 9.06 11.79 -4.26
N TYR A 17 7.97 11.05 -4.09
CA TYR A 17 7.71 9.83 -4.85
C TYR A 17 7.23 10.17 -6.27
N VAL A 18 7.81 9.50 -7.27
CA VAL A 18 7.54 9.76 -8.70
C VAL A 18 7.45 8.46 -9.48
N GLU A 19 6.75 8.49 -10.62
CA GLU A 19 6.59 7.32 -11.52
C GLU A 19 7.57 7.33 -12.70
N THR A 20 8.59 8.20 -12.64
CA THR A 20 9.62 8.35 -13.68
C THR A 20 11.02 8.15 -13.09
N PRO A 21 11.94 7.49 -13.81
CA PRO A 21 13.30 7.25 -13.34
C PRO A 21 14.15 8.53 -13.24
N ARG A 22 13.68 9.64 -13.81
CA ARG A 22 14.32 10.95 -13.74
C ARG A 22 13.34 11.99 -13.21
N TYR A 23 13.78 12.82 -12.27
CA TYR A 23 13.00 13.92 -11.70
C TYR A 23 13.94 15.03 -11.20
N SER A 24 13.50 16.29 -11.32
CA SER A 24 14.32 17.47 -10.94
C SER A 24 15.73 17.47 -11.59
N GLY A 25 15.82 17.04 -12.86
CA GLY A 25 17.07 17.03 -13.63
C GLY A 25 18.07 15.92 -13.25
N ARG A 26 17.76 15.05 -12.28
CA ARG A 26 18.62 13.96 -11.80
C ARG A 26 17.90 12.61 -11.84
N ASP A 27 18.66 11.54 -11.76
CA ASP A 27 18.10 10.19 -11.64
C ASP A 27 17.50 10.00 -10.25
N ALA A 28 16.29 9.45 -10.24
CA ALA A 28 15.55 9.12 -9.03
C ALA A 28 15.95 7.73 -8.54
N GLU A 29 15.95 7.55 -7.23
CA GLU A 29 16.27 6.27 -6.60
C GLU A 29 15.12 5.27 -6.81
N PRO A 30 15.36 4.08 -7.38
CA PRO A 30 14.31 3.08 -7.52
C PRO A 30 13.83 2.61 -6.15
N LEU A 31 12.52 2.58 -5.95
CA LEU A 31 11.91 2.21 -4.67
C LEU A 31 11.13 0.90 -4.76
N ILE A 32 10.28 0.74 -5.76
CA ILE A 32 9.43 -0.45 -5.93
C ILE A 32 9.09 -0.63 -7.40
N ASP A 33 9.19 -1.86 -7.90
CA ASP A 33 8.79 -2.15 -9.28
C ASP A 33 7.26 -2.20 -9.44
N GLY A 34 6.81 -2.28 -10.69
CA GLY A 34 5.38 -2.27 -11.00
C GLY A 34 4.61 -3.48 -10.46
N ASN A 35 5.22 -4.66 -10.43
CA ASN A 35 4.59 -5.89 -9.97
C ASN A 35 4.45 -5.89 -8.45
N ASP A 36 5.52 -5.56 -7.74
CA ASP A 36 5.54 -5.44 -6.29
C ASP A 36 4.63 -4.32 -5.82
N ARG A 37 4.55 -3.19 -6.55
CA ARG A 37 3.59 -2.12 -6.28
C ARG A 37 2.15 -2.62 -6.34
N VAL A 38 1.80 -3.41 -7.35
CA VAL A 38 0.45 -3.99 -7.48
C VAL A 38 0.18 -4.96 -6.34
N ALA A 39 1.13 -5.87 -6.05
CA ALA A 39 0.98 -6.87 -4.99
C ALA A 39 0.82 -6.22 -3.61
N LEU A 40 1.69 -5.27 -3.27
CA LEU A 40 1.63 -4.54 -2.01
C LEU A 40 0.35 -3.70 -1.91
N SER A 41 -0.03 -2.99 -2.97
CA SER A 41 -1.29 -2.22 -2.97
C SER A 41 -2.52 -3.09 -2.74
N LYS A 42 -2.56 -4.31 -3.30
CA LYS A 42 -3.66 -5.27 -3.08
C LYS A 42 -3.65 -5.77 -1.64
N LEU A 43 -2.49 -6.14 -1.12
CA LEU A 43 -2.34 -6.60 0.26
C LEU A 43 -2.79 -5.53 1.26
N VAL A 44 -2.27 -4.30 1.14
CA VAL A 44 -2.62 -3.20 2.05
C VAL A 44 -4.11 -2.85 1.92
N SER A 45 -4.67 -2.87 0.71
CA SER A 45 -6.13 -2.71 0.53
C SER A 45 -6.92 -3.78 1.27
N TYR A 46 -6.48 -5.05 1.20
CA TYR A 46 -7.15 -6.16 1.87
C TYR A 46 -7.08 -6.04 3.39
N ILE A 47 -5.88 -5.80 3.94
CA ILE A 47 -5.66 -5.65 5.38
C ILE A 47 -6.52 -4.52 5.93
N LEU A 48 -6.47 -3.33 5.30
CA LEU A 48 -7.17 -2.15 5.79
C LEU A 48 -8.70 -2.19 5.63
N ARG A 49 -9.23 -3.06 4.76
CA ARG A 49 -10.69 -3.11 4.48
C ARG A 49 -11.38 -4.34 5.03
N HIS A 50 -10.66 -5.43 5.24
CA HIS A 50 -11.27 -6.73 5.49
C HIS A 50 -10.73 -7.42 6.73
N ASN A 51 -9.42 -7.35 6.97
CA ASN A 51 -8.82 -8.17 8.01
C ASN A 51 -7.54 -7.56 8.61
N PRO A 52 -7.63 -6.45 9.37
CA PRO A 52 -6.47 -5.89 10.07
C PRO A 52 -5.89 -6.87 11.10
N SER A 53 -6.73 -7.70 11.71
CA SER A 53 -6.32 -8.73 12.68
C SER A 53 -5.43 -9.81 12.09
N SER A 54 -5.43 -10.02 10.76
CA SER A 54 -4.54 -10.99 10.08
C SER A 54 -3.05 -10.72 10.27
N ILE A 55 -2.70 -9.50 10.67
CA ILE A 55 -1.34 -9.09 10.97
C ILE A 55 -1.18 -8.58 12.41
N ASN A 56 -2.15 -8.87 13.28
CA ASN A 56 -2.22 -8.43 14.68
C ASN A 56 -2.11 -6.90 14.85
N VAL A 57 -2.64 -6.14 13.89
CA VAL A 57 -2.63 -4.67 13.95
C VAL A 57 -3.99 -4.17 14.42
N LYS A 58 -3.95 -3.20 15.35
CA LYS A 58 -5.15 -2.52 15.84
C LYS A 58 -5.45 -1.33 14.93
N MET A 59 -6.68 -1.31 14.44
CA MET A 59 -7.24 -0.19 13.71
C MET A 59 -8.10 0.65 14.66
N ASP A 60 -7.97 1.97 14.61
CA ASP A 60 -8.82 2.84 15.41
C ASP A 60 -10.26 2.94 14.86
N ARG A 61 -11.12 3.68 15.56
CA ARG A 61 -12.54 3.85 15.18
C ARG A 61 -12.74 4.55 13.83
N GLU A 62 -11.78 5.37 13.41
CA GLU A 62 -11.82 6.10 12.15
C GLU A 62 -11.13 5.35 11.00
N GLY A 63 -10.62 4.13 11.26
CA GLY A 63 -9.96 3.27 10.29
C GLY A 63 -8.44 3.48 10.17
N TRP A 64 -7.83 4.31 11.03
CA TRP A 64 -6.40 4.58 10.99
C TRP A 64 -5.59 3.44 11.60
N VAL A 65 -4.46 3.18 10.96
CA VAL A 65 -3.46 2.21 11.37
C VAL A 65 -2.10 2.89 11.34
N PRO A 66 -1.29 2.82 12.42
CA PRO A 66 0.10 3.27 12.37
C PRO A 66 0.88 2.54 11.28
N ILE A 67 1.60 3.28 10.44
CA ILE A 67 2.32 2.71 9.28
C ILE A 67 3.39 1.72 9.76
N ASP A 68 4.06 2.02 10.87
CA ASP A 68 5.09 1.14 11.40
C ASP A 68 4.50 -0.18 11.93
N ASP A 69 3.29 -0.16 12.49
CA ASP A 69 2.56 -1.37 12.88
C ASP A 69 2.16 -2.20 11.67
N LEU A 70 1.67 -1.54 10.62
CA LEU A 70 1.35 -2.19 9.35
C LEU A 70 2.58 -2.89 8.77
N VAL A 71 3.73 -2.21 8.73
CA VAL A 71 5.00 -2.77 8.23
C VAL A 71 5.46 -3.94 9.10
N ARG A 72 5.45 -3.79 10.44
CA ARG A 72 5.81 -4.87 11.37
C ARG A 72 4.91 -6.08 11.21
N GLY A 73 3.60 -5.87 11.09
CA GLY A 73 2.62 -6.93 10.89
C GLY A 73 2.78 -7.66 9.55
N ILE A 74 3.00 -6.92 8.45
CA ILE A 74 3.24 -7.51 7.12
C ILE A 74 4.51 -8.37 7.12
N ARG A 75 5.59 -7.91 7.75
CA ARG A 75 6.88 -8.61 7.76
C ARG A 75 6.94 -9.74 8.78
N GLY A 76 6.24 -9.60 9.91
CA GLY A 76 6.36 -10.50 11.05
C GLY A 76 5.24 -11.54 11.16
N VAL A 77 4.02 -11.17 10.80
CA VAL A 77 2.81 -11.95 11.15
C VAL A 77 2.09 -12.48 9.91
N TRP A 78 2.08 -11.72 8.82
CA TRP A 78 1.35 -12.11 7.61
C TRP A 78 1.72 -13.52 7.11
N ILE A 79 0.71 -14.27 6.67
CA ILE A 79 0.88 -15.68 6.28
C ILE A 79 1.90 -15.88 5.14
N ARG A 80 2.08 -14.87 4.28
CA ARG A 80 3.06 -14.89 3.16
C ARG A 80 4.16 -13.85 3.34
N ARG A 81 4.57 -13.59 4.58
CA ARG A 81 5.57 -12.57 4.96
C ARG A 81 6.93 -12.73 4.25
N ASP A 82 7.29 -13.95 3.86
CA ASP A 82 8.47 -14.29 3.06
C ASP A 82 8.54 -13.46 1.76
N ARG A 83 7.39 -13.17 1.16
CA ARG A 83 7.30 -12.36 -0.08
C ARG A 83 7.32 -10.85 0.15
N TYR A 84 7.28 -10.41 1.41
CA TYR A 84 7.13 -9.01 1.78
C TYR A 84 8.19 -8.54 2.79
N GLY A 85 9.29 -9.29 2.95
CA GLY A 85 10.40 -8.91 3.84
C GLY A 85 11.07 -7.57 3.48
N TRP A 86 10.98 -7.18 2.20
CA TRP A 86 11.48 -5.91 1.67
C TRP A 86 10.60 -4.70 2.01
N VAL A 87 9.37 -4.91 2.48
CA VAL A 87 8.43 -3.81 2.75
C VAL A 87 8.99 -2.90 3.85
N THR A 88 8.86 -1.60 3.65
CA THR A 88 9.30 -0.56 4.58
C THR A 88 8.22 0.51 4.65
N ARG A 89 8.38 1.44 5.58
CA ARG A 89 7.54 2.63 5.68
C ARG A 89 7.47 3.42 4.38
N ASP A 90 8.62 3.62 3.71
CA ASP A 90 8.69 4.34 2.43
C ASP A 90 7.84 3.67 1.35
N HIS A 91 7.82 2.34 1.30
CA HIS A 91 6.97 1.59 0.37
C HIS A 91 5.48 1.87 0.61
N ILE A 92 5.02 1.88 1.87
CA ILE A 92 3.62 2.17 2.21
C ILE A 92 3.24 3.60 1.85
N LEU A 93 4.09 4.57 2.20
CA LEU A 93 3.87 5.99 1.88
C LEU A 93 3.84 6.23 0.36
N ALA A 94 4.75 5.58 -0.38
CA ALA A 94 4.82 5.69 -1.83
C ALA A 94 3.56 5.18 -2.53
N ILE A 95 3.08 3.97 -2.18
CA ILE A 95 1.86 3.43 -2.78
C ILE A 95 0.62 4.25 -2.41
N ALA A 96 0.59 4.84 -1.21
CA ALA A 96 -0.52 5.67 -0.77
C ALA A 96 -0.52 7.04 -1.48
N SER A 97 0.66 7.66 -1.62
CA SER A 97 0.84 8.96 -2.26
C SER A 97 0.57 8.93 -3.77
N LEU A 98 0.95 7.84 -4.42
CA LEU A 98 0.77 7.65 -5.87
C LEU A 98 -0.38 6.71 -6.20
N ASP A 99 -1.38 6.57 -5.33
CA ASP A 99 -2.52 5.73 -5.66
C ASP A 99 -3.44 6.44 -6.67
N PRO A 100 -3.55 5.97 -7.93
CA PRO A 100 -4.35 6.63 -8.94
C PRO A 100 -5.85 6.65 -8.64
N ARG A 101 -6.32 5.79 -7.73
CA ARG A 101 -7.73 5.68 -7.34
C ARG A 101 -8.07 6.37 -6.03
N GLY A 102 -7.10 6.99 -5.36
CA GLY A 102 -7.33 7.64 -4.06
C GLY A 102 -7.90 6.70 -2.98
N ARG A 103 -7.53 5.42 -2.97
CA ARG A 103 -7.96 4.38 -2.02
C ARG A 103 -7.38 4.59 -0.63
N PHE A 104 -6.22 5.21 -0.52
CA PHE A 104 -5.50 5.38 0.75
C PHE A 104 -5.43 6.84 1.14
N GLU A 105 -5.51 7.10 2.44
CA GLU A 105 -5.25 8.39 3.05
C GLU A 105 -4.12 8.23 4.05
N VAL A 106 -3.23 9.23 4.13
CA VAL A 106 -2.12 9.28 5.07
C VAL A 106 -2.28 10.54 5.91
N ARG A 107 -2.21 10.39 7.23
CA ARG A 107 -2.23 11.50 8.20
C ARG A 107 -1.13 11.27 9.24
N GLY A 108 -0.09 12.09 9.18
CA GLY A 108 1.11 11.91 10.00
C GLY A 108 1.70 10.52 9.77
N ASP A 109 1.72 9.72 10.84
CA ASP A 109 2.31 8.38 10.84
C ASP A 109 1.29 7.25 10.63
N ALA A 110 0.05 7.58 10.27
CA ALA A 110 -1.02 6.62 10.09
C ALA A 110 -1.57 6.59 8.66
N VAL A 111 -2.06 5.42 8.25
CA VAL A 111 -2.71 5.17 6.97
C VAL A 111 -4.09 4.56 7.19
N ARG A 112 -5.07 4.93 6.35
CA ARG A 112 -6.39 4.29 6.29
C ARG A 112 -6.84 4.11 4.85
N ALA A 113 -7.87 3.28 4.64
CA ALA A 113 -8.58 3.22 3.38
C ALA A 113 -9.71 4.28 3.32
N ARG A 114 -9.82 5.04 2.21
CA ARG A 114 -10.86 6.09 2.02
C ARG A 114 -12.27 5.56 1.76
N TYR A 115 -12.40 4.32 1.28
CA TYR A 115 -13.70 3.68 1.08
C TYR A 115 -13.64 2.22 1.52
N GLY A 116 -14.62 1.79 2.31
CA GLY A 116 -14.69 0.45 2.89
C GLY A 116 -15.29 0.37 4.30
N GLN A 117 -15.59 1.50 4.97
CA GLN A 117 -16.50 1.50 6.12
C GLN A 117 -17.94 1.33 5.63
N SER A 118 -18.28 0.11 5.21
CA SER A 118 -19.67 -0.33 5.08
C SER A 118 -19.86 -1.53 5.99
N ALA A 119 -19.98 -1.27 7.28
CA ALA A 119 -20.58 -2.20 8.24
C ALA A 119 -22.10 -2.34 8.01
N GLY A 120 -22.58 -2.28 6.77
CA GLY A 120 -24.03 -2.21 6.49
C GLY A 120 -24.46 -2.23 5.03
N LEU A 121 -23.60 -2.57 4.06
CA LEU A 121 -24.07 -2.84 2.70
C LEU A 121 -23.34 -4.07 2.19
N GLY A 122 -24.10 -5.16 2.00
CA GLY A 122 -23.67 -6.43 1.45
C GLY A 122 -23.22 -6.33 -0.01
N ILE A 123 -22.20 -5.53 -0.27
CA ILE A 123 -21.53 -5.48 -1.56
C ILE A 123 -20.39 -6.49 -1.47
N ARG A 124 -20.71 -7.71 -1.86
CA ARG A 124 -19.74 -8.72 -2.30
C ARG A 124 -18.99 -8.13 -3.49
N LEU A 125 -17.90 -7.41 -3.21
CA LEU A 125 -16.89 -7.11 -4.21
C LEU A 125 -16.28 -8.45 -4.61
N LEU A 126 -16.88 -9.05 -5.65
CA LEU A 126 -16.31 -10.16 -6.38
C LEU A 126 -14.88 -9.76 -6.72
N LEU A 127 -13.92 -10.42 -6.07
CA LEU A 127 -12.52 -10.41 -6.44
C LEU A 127 -12.42 -11.02 -7.84
N MET A 128 -12.64 -10.22 -8.88
CA MET A 128 -12.25 -10.59 -10.22
C MET A 128 -10.79 -10.20 -10.44
N TYR A 129 -9.92 -10.87 -9.69
CA TYR A 129 -8.58 -11.16 -10.18
C TYR A 129 -8.57 -12.68 -10.39
N PRO A 130 -8.62 -13.18 -11.63
CA PRO A 130 -8.39 -14.61 -11.84
C PRO A 130 -6.99 -14.93 -11.29
N LEU A 131 -6.98 -15.66 -10.18
CA LEU A 131 -5.89 -16.59 -9.92
C LEU A 131 -6.08 -17.70 -10.94
N HIS A 132 -5.02 -18.01 -11.67
CA HIS A 132 -4.98 -19.03 -12.71
C HIS A 132 -5.68 -20.33 -12.28
#